data_AF-A0A1M5NWS8-F1
#
_entry.id   AF-A0A1M5NWS8-F1
#
_cell.length_a   1.000
_cell.length_b   1.000
_cell.length_c   1.000
_cell.angle_alpha   90.00
_cell.angle_beta   90.00
_cell.angle_gamma   90.00
#
_symmetry.space_group_name_H-M   'P 1'
#
loop_
_entity.id
_entity.type
_entity.pdbx_description
1 polymer ?
#
loop_
_entity_poly.entity_id
_entity_poly.type
_entity_poly.pdbx_seq_one_letter_code
_entity_poly.pdbx_strand_id
1 'polypeptide(L)'
;MEKKSLIEKRFTKKEIQDIISFSMKHFILMGDIIASGDKNQSLLMHDFKSLIQQVNNDHKKGILSPLTITLGDEFQGIIENLATSIAIILNIEETIIKNKLNFKLRYILHQGEIETPINKIIAHEMLGSGLTNARYRLNELKNTKERFVIAIENKLQESILINAFKIYSHIVEKWNVEKDYEIASNFIQYHDYKIVSEIMNKNRSLLWKREKTLNIDSYNSAKSIIQTISLIT
;
A
#
# COMPACT_ATOMS: atom_id res chain seq x y z
N MET A 1 12.88 34.73 -22.59
CA MET A 1 11.63 35.34 -22.10
C MET A 1 10.49 35.33 -23.14
N GLU A 2 10.76 35.06 -24.43
CA GLU A 2 9.75 35.15 -25.50
C GLU A 2 8.86 33.90 -25.72
N LYS A 3 9.23 32.71 -25.23
CA LYS A 3 8.38 31.51 -25.41
C LYS A 3 7.14 31.48 -24.51
N LYS A 4 7.13 32.22 -23.39
CA LYS A 4 5.99 32.27 -22.46
C LYS A 4 4.81 33.08 -23.03
N SER A 5 5.07 34.10 -23.85
CA SER A 5 4.01 34.99 -24.39
C SER A 5 3.27 34.44 -25.61
N LEU A 6 3.78 33.36 -26.24
CA LEU A 6 3.14 32.72 -27.39
C LEU A 6 2.08 31.67 -26.99
N ILE A 7 2.23 31.05 -25.82
CA ILE A 7 1.28 30.03 -25.31
C ILE A 7 0.02 30.70 -24.76
N GLU A 8 0.17 31.82 -24.05
CA GLU A 8 -0.95 32.57 -23.45
C GLU A 8 -1.89 33.23 -24.49
N LYS A 9 -1.43 33.43 -25.73
CA LYS A 9 -2.24 34.00 -26.81
C LYS A 9 -3.14 32.97 -27.53
N ARG A 10 -2.94 31.67 -27.31
CA ARG A 10 -3.54 30.61 -28.13
C ARG A 10 -4.53 29.72 -27.39
N PHE A 11 -4.55 29.78 -26.06
CA PHE A 11 -5.42 28.96 -25.21
C PHE A 11 -6.02 29.82 -24.11
N THR A 12 -7.31 29.62 -23.85
CA THR A 12 -8.01 30.22 -22.73
C THR A 12 -7.40 29.76 -21.40
N LYS A 13 -7.57 30.55 -20.33
CA LYS A 13 -7.14 30.12 -18.98
C LYS A 13 -7.69 28.76 -18.58
N LYS A 14 -8.91 28.41 -19.03
CA LYS A 14 -9.54 27.11 -18.79
C LYS A 14 -8.82 26.00 -19.55
N GLU A 15 -8.52 26.18 -20.84
CA GLU A 15 -7.75 25.21 -21.62
C GLU A 15 -6.33 25.03 -21.09
N ILE A 16 -5.69 26.10 -20.61
CA ILE A 16 -4.39 26.00 -19.94
C ILE A 16 -4.51 25.22 -18.62
N GLN A 17 -5.57 25.46 -17.84
CA GLN A 17 -5.84 24.70 -16.61
C GLN A 17 -6.13 23.22 -16.92
N ASP A 18 -6.85 22.94 -18.00
CA ASP A 18 -7.18 21.59 -18.46
C ASP A 18 -5.93 20.87 -19.01
N ILE A 19 -5.05 21.56 -19.74
CA ILE A 19 -3.76 21.03 -20.22
C ILE A 19 -2.79 20.77 -19.05
N ILE A 20 -2.71 21.69 -18.08
CA ILE A 20 -1.90 21.50 -16.87
C ILE A 20 -2.48 20.36 -16.02
N SER A 21 -3.81 20.24 -15.94
CA SER A 21 -4.50 19.12 -15.30
C SER A 21 -4.23 17.79 -16.02
N PHE A 22 -4.02 17.80 -17.34
CA PHE A 22 -3.72 16.62 -18.16
C PHE A 22 -2.30 16.06 -17.95
N SER A 23 -1.40 16.86 -17.37
CA SER A 23 0.01 16.52 -17.14
C SER A 23 0.33 16.20 -15.67
N MET A 24 -0.67 16.07 -14.80
CA MET A 24 -0.41 15.76 -13.39
C MET A 24 -0.19 14.26 -13.20
N LYS A 25 0.96 13.92 -12.61
CA LYS A 25 1.23 12.55 -12.18
C LYS A 25 0.50 12.28 -10.88
N HIS A 26 -0.08 11.10 -10.80
CA HIS A 26 -0.84 10.61 -9.66
C HIS A 26 -0.15 9.40 -9.05
N PHE A 27 -0.43 9.13 -7.77
CA PHE A 27 0.00 7.90 -7.12
C PHE A 27 -1.04 6.81 -7.38
N ILE A 28 -0.67 5.85 -8.21
CA ILE A 28 -1.47 4.70 -8.59
C ILE A 28 -1.07 3.54 -7.69
N LEU A 29 -2.01 3.05 -6.89
CA LEU A 29 -1.82 1.88 -6.05
C LEU A 29 -2.59 0.70 -6.64
N MET A 30 -1.89 -0.38 -6.96
CA MET A 30 -2.48 -1.65 -7.35
C MET A 30 -1.93 -2.77 -6.45
N GLY A 31 -2.70 -3.83 -6.29
CA GLY A 31 -2.22 -5.04 -5.65
C GLY A 31 -3.03 -6.28 -6.02
N ASP A 32 -2.41 -7.45 -5.85
CA ASP A 32 -3.02 -8.76 -6.11
C ASP A 32 -2.83 -9.71 -4.92
N ILE A 33 -3.75 -10.65 -4.74
CA ILE A 33 -3.59 -11.74 -3.79
C ILE A 33 -2.59 -12.76 -4.34
N ILE A 34 -1.58 -13.07 -3.54
CA ILE A 34 -0.61 -14.13 -3.86
C ILE A 34 -1.30 -15.50 -3.77
N ALA A 35 -1.22 -16.27 -4.86
CA ALA A 35 -1.73 -17.65 -4.96
C ALA A 35 -3.22 -17.77 -4.57
N SER A 36 -4.06 -16.89 -5.15
CA SER A 36 -5.51 -16.85 -4.93
C SER A 36 -6.24 -18.13 -5.37
N GLY A 37 -5.70 -18.86 -6.34
CA GLY A 37 -6.33 -20.05 -6.94
C GLY A 37 -6.49 -21.27 -6.01
N ASP A 38 -5.63 -21.41 -4.99
CA ASP A 38 -5.52 -22.64 -4.17
C ASP A 38 -6.36 -22.59 -2.87
N LYS A 39 -7.23 -21.59 -2.71
CA LYS A 39 -7.94 -21.30 -1.45
C LYS A 39 -9.45 -21.49 -1.58
N ASN A 40 -10.13 -21.58 -0.43
CA ASN A 40 -11.59 -21.45 -0.41
C ASN A 40 -11.97 -20.05 -0.91
N GLN A 41 -12.39 -19.98 -2.18
CA GLN A 41 -12.56 -18.72 -2.87
C GLN A 41 -13.64 -17.84 -2.25
N SER A 42 -14.69 -18.43 -1.67
CA SER A 42 -15.78 -17.67 -1.06
C SER A 42 -15.30 -16.89 0.18
N LEU A 43 -14.61 -17.58 1.09
CA LEU A 43 -14.04 -16.95 2.30
C LEU A 43 -12.95 -15.94 1.95
N LEU A 44 -12.06 -16.28 1.02
CA LEU A 44 -11.01 -15.37 0.55
C LEU A 44 -11.59 -14.07 0.01
N MET A 45 -12.62 -14.15 -0.82
CA MET A 45 -13.28 -12.99 -1.41
C MET A 45 -14.06 -12.17 -0.41
N HIS A 46 -14.72 -12.80 0.55
CA HIS A 46 -15.37 -12.10 1.65
C HIS A 46 -14.35 -11.26 2.44
N ASP A 47 -13.26 -11.88 2.88
CA ASP A 47 -12.24 -11.23 3.72
C ASP A 47 -11.52 -10.12 2.95
N PHE A 48 -11.21 -10.35 1.68
CA PHE A 48 -10.57 -9.35 0.83
C PHE A 48 -11.48 -8.12 0.60
N LYS A 49 -12.77 -8.34 0.32
CA LYS A 49 -13.75 -7.24 0.20
C LYS A 49 -13.88 -6.44 1.48
N SER A 50 -13.98 -7.13 2.61
CA SER A 50 -14.08 -6.49 3.93
C SER A 50 -12.85 -5.62 4.24
N LEU A 51 -11.65 -6.16 3.97
CA LEU A 51 -10.37 -5.45 4.11
C LEU A 51 -10.33 -4.17 3.27
N ILE A 52 -10.63 -4.27 1.96
CA ILE A 52 -10.58 -3.12 1.05
C ILE A 52 -11.64 -2.08 1.42
N GLN A 53 -12.85 -2.50 1.82
CA GLN A 53 -13.90 -1.59 2.27
C GLN A 53 -13.49 -0.84 3.55
N GLN A 54 -12.90 -1.53 4.53
CA GLN A 54 -12.42 -0.91 5.75
C GLN A 54 -11.36 0.16 5.44
N VAL A 55 -10.36 -0.19 4.62
CA VAL A 55 -9.25 0.72 4.27
C VAL A 55 -9.75 1.95 3.50
N ASN A 56 -10.70 1.77 2.58
CA ASN A 56 -11.35 2.90 1.90
C ASN A 56 -12.04 3.86 2.88
N ASN A 57 -12.69 3.33 3.92
CA ASN A 57 -13.34 4.15 4.94
C ASN A 57 -12.31 4.89 5.82
N ASP A 58 -11.26 4.19 6.26
CA ASP A 58 -10.22 4.73 7.12
C ASP A 58 -9.42 5.86 6.43
N HIS A 59 -9.23 5.77 5.12
CA HIS A 59 -8.41 6.71 4.34
C HIS A 59 -9.19 7.57 3.34
N LYS A 60 -10.51 7.67 3.48
CA LYS A 60 -11.42 8.34 2.52
C LYS A 60 -10.96 9.72 2.06
N LYS A 61 -10.30 10.49 2.94
CA LYS A 61 -9.83 11.85 2.63
C LYS A 61 -8.61 11.89 1.70
N GLY A 62 -7.74 10.89 1.78
CA GLY A 62 -6.48 10.86 1.01
C GLY A 62 -6.55 9.98 -0.25
N ILE A 63 -7.72 9.41 -0.54
CA ILE A 63 -7.97 8.60 -1.72
C ILE A 63 -8.74 9.44 -2.75
N LEU A 64 -8.12 9.69 -3.91
CA LEU A 64 -8.74 10.43 -5.02
C LEU A 64 -9.75 9.58 -5.78
N SER A 65 -9.46 8.28 -5.93
CA SER A 65 -10.34 7.26 -6.48
C SER A 65 -10.25 6.01 -5.61
N PRO A 66 -11.37 5.48 -5.07
CA PRO A 66 -11.38 4.42 -4.07
C PRO A 66 -10.64 3.16 -4.55
N LEU A 67 -10.03 2.44 -3.61
CA LEU A 67 -9.52 1.09 -3.87
C LEU A 67 -10.68 0.21 -4.33
N THR A 68 -10.67 -0.16 -5.60
CA THR A 68 -11.74 -0.91 -6.25
C THR A 68 -11.21 -2.29 -6.58
N ILE A 69 -11.92 -3.34 -6.15
CA ILE A 69 -11.57 -4.71 -6.49
C ILE A 69 -11.87 -4.96 -7.97
N THR A 70 -10.89 -5.51 -8.67
CA THR A 70 -10.89 -5.79 -10.10
C THR A 70 -10.50 -7.24 -10.33
N LEU A 71 -11.02 -7.91 -11.35
CA LEU A 71 -10.63 -9.28 -11.71
C LEU A 71 -10.75 -10.33 -10.58
N GLY A 72 -11.45 -10.01 -9.49
CA GLY A 72 -11.68 -10.88 -8.34
C GLY A 72 -10.65 -10.69 -7.22
N ASP A 73 -9.37 -10.89 -7.51
CA ASP A 73 -8.28 -10.95 -6.52
C ASP A 73 -7.31 -9.77 -6.58
N GLU A 74 -7.61 -8.76 -7.39
CA GLU A 74 -6.80 -7.56 -7.53
C GLU A 74 -7.56 -6.33 -7.05
N PHE A 75 -6.84 -5.28 -6.67
CA PHE A 75 -7.44 -3.96 -6.45
C PHE A 75 -6.62 -2.87 -7.15
N GLN A 76 -7.27 -1.76 -7.42
CA GLN A 76 -6.68 -0.56 -8.00
C GLN A 76 -7.27 0.69 -7.33
N GLY A 77 -6.48 1.72 -7.11
CA GLY A 77 -6.95 3.03 -6.66
C GLY A 77 -5.97 4.14 -6.94
N ILE A 78 -6.45 5.38 -6.85
CA ILE A 78 -5.66 6.60 -7.07
C ILE A 78 -5.58 7.36 -5.76
N ILE A 79 -4.35 7.64 -5.31
CA ILE A 79 -4.05 8.20 -4.00
C ILE A 79 -3.47 9.61 -4.18
N GLU A 80 -3.74 10.47 -3.19
CA GLU A 80 -3.38 11.88 -3.25
C GLU A 80 -1.86 12.11 -3.24
N ASN A 81 -1.12 11.36 -2.41
CA ASN A 81 0.32 11.56 -2.21
C ASN A 81 1.03 10.29 -1.73
N LEU A 82 2.37 10.33 -1.72
CA LEU A 82 3.23 9.23 -1.28
C LEU A 82 2.97 8.83 0.17
N ALA A 83 2.92 9.79 1.10
CA ALA A 83 2.71 9.52 2.52
C ALA A 83 1.40 8.74 2.77
N THR A 84 0.32 9.16 2.13
CA THR A 84 -0.98 8.49 2.20
C THR A 84 -0.93 7.10 1.56
N SER A 85 -0.26 6.96 0.42
CA SER A 85 -0.10 5.66 -0.25
C SER A 85 0.61 4.64 0.64
N ILE A 86 1.68 5.08 1.31
CA ILE A 86 2.46 4.26 2.25
C ILE A 86 1.64 3.93 3.50
N ALA A 87 0.91 4.90 4.05
CA ALA A 87 0.02 4.68 5.18
C ALA A 87 -1.09 3.66 4.86
N ILE A 88 -1.64 3.70 3.64
CA ILE A 88 -2.62 2.72 3.16
C ILE A 88 -2.00 1.33 3.07
N ILE A 89 -0.82 1.17 2.44
CA ILE A 89 -0.14 -0.13 2.34
C ILE A 89 0.11 -0.73 3.73
N LEU A 90 0.63 0.06 4.67
CA LEU A 90 0.89 -0.40 6.04
C LEU A 90 -0.41 -0.75 6.78
N ASN A 91 -1.49 0.04 6.62
CA ASN A 91 -2.79 -0.28 7.21
C ASN A 91 -3.34 -1.61 6.63
N ILE A 92 -3.25 -1.83 5.32
CA ILE A 92 -3.65 -3.11 4.71
C ILE A 92 -2.87 -4.27 5.35
N GLU A 93 -1.54 -4.20 5.42
CA GLU A 93 -0.72 -5.26 6.00
C GLU A 93 -1.02 -5.50 7.49
N GLU A 94 -1.17 -4.44 8.29
CA GLU A 94 -1.48 -4.55 9.72
C GLU A 94 -2.91 -5.05 9.97
N THR A 95 -3.86 -4.73 9.10
CA THR A 95 -5.23 -5.25 9.16
C THR A 95 -5.27 -6.73 8.79
N ILE A 96 -4.48 -7.18 7.82
CA ILE A 96 -4.29 -8.62 7.52
C ILE A 96 -3.79 -9.36 8.77
N ILE A 97 -2.78 -8.81 9.47
CA ILE A 97 -2.24 -9.40 10.69
C ILE A 97 -3.29 -9.42 11.80
N LYS A 98 -3.90 -8.27 12.10
CA LYS A 98 -4.90 -8.09 13.16
C LYS A 98 -6.10 -9.03 12.99
N ASN A 99 -6.60 -9.15 11.78
CA ASN A 99 -7.78 -9.97 11.48
C ASN A 99 -7.43 -11.44 11.17
N LYS A 100 -6.14 -11.82 11.29
CA LYS A 100 -5.65 -13.19 11.04
C LYS A 100 -6.01 -13.71 9.64
N LEU A 101 -5.98 -12.83 8.64
CA LEU A 101 -6.37 -13.18 7.28
C LEU A 101 -5.32 -14.11 6.66
N ASN A 102 -5.75 -15.25 6.13
CA ASN A 102 -4.85 -16.25 5.57
C ASN A 102 -4.51 -15.95 4.09
N PHE A 103 -4.05 -14.73 3.81
CA PHE A 103 -3.52 -14.35 2.51
C PHE A 103 -2.50 -13.22 2.63
N LYS A 104 -1.73 -13.04 1.56
CA LYS A 104 -0.75 -11.99 1.41
C LYS A 104 -1.01 -11.27 0.10
N LEU A 105 -0.67 -10.00 0.05
CA LEU A 105 -0.77 -9.19 -1.14
C LEU A 105 0.61 -8.87 -1.70
N ARG A 106 0.67 -8.64 -3.01
CA ARG A 106 1.71 -7.84 -3.64
C ARG A 106 1.18 -6.45 -3.95
N TYR A 107 2.07 -5.48 -4.04
CA TYR A 107 1.74 -4.08 -4.22
C TYR A 107 2.63 -3.44 -5.28
N ILE A 108 2.00 -2.65 -6.14
CA ILE A 108 2.64 -1.67 -7.00
C ILE A 108 2.17 -0.29 -6.55
N LEU A 109 3.10 0.56 -6.13
CA LEU A 109 2.89 1.99 -6.02
C LEU A 109 3.64 2.69 -7.14
N HIS A 110 2.91 3.26 -8.09
CA HIS A 110 3.50 3.92 -9.26
C HIS A 110 3.05 5.38 -9.34
N GLN A 111 4.01 6.30 -9.46
CA GLN A 111 3.73 7.70 -9.77
C GLN A 111 3.74 7.88 -11.29
N GLY A 112 2.59 8.17 -11.89
CA GLY A 112 2.45 8.23 -13.35
C GLY A 112 1.27 9.05 -13.83
N GLU A 113 1.22 9.32 -15.13
CA GLU A 113 0.19 10.17 -15.75
C GLU A 113 -1.15 9.44 -15.88
N ILE A 114 -2.22 10.20 -15.65
CA ILE A 114 -3.60 9.79 -15.94
C ILE A 114 -4.19 10.89 -16.84
N GLU A 115 -4.61 10.51 -18.03
CA GLU A 115 -5.06 11.39 -19.10
C GLU A 115 -6.56 11.71 -19.00
N THR A 116 -7.34 10.82 -18.40
CA THR A 116 -8.76 11.06 -18.12
C THR A 116 -8.96 11.76 -16.78
N PRO A 117 -10.08 12.47 -16.57
CA PRO A 117 -10.47 12.92 -15.24
C PRO A 117 -10.51 11.77 -14.22
N ILE A 118 -10.12 12.04 -12.97
CA ILE A 118 -10.15 11.04 -11.90
C ILE A 118 -11.61 10.68 -11.56
N ASN A 119 -11.93 9.39 -11.67
CA ASN A 119 -13.23 8.87 -11.25
C ASN A 119 -13.25 8.68 -9.73
N LYS A 120 -14.04 9.50 -9.02
CA LYS A 120 -14.09 9.49 -7.55
C LYS A 120 -14.98 8.38 -6.96
N ILE A 121 -15.67 7.61 -7.81
CA ILE A 121 -16.66 6.60 -7.39
C ILE A 121 -16.09 5.20 -7.54
N ILE A 122 -15.43 4.91 -8.67
CA ILE A 122 -14.83 3.62 -8.97
C ILE A 122 -13.48 3.82 -9.66
N ALA A 123 -12.47 3.02 -9.33
CA ALA A 123 -11.16 3.09 -9.96
C ALA A 123 -11.09 2.30 -11.27
N HIS A 124 -12.10 2.48 -12.12
CA HIS A 124 -12.18 1.94 -13.47
C HIS A 124 -12.44 3.08 -14.46
N GLU A 125 -12.33 2.78 -15.77
CA GLU A 125 -12.64 3.73 -16.86
C GLU A 125 -11.70 4.93 -16.97
N MET A 126 -10.57 4.92 -16.24
CA MET A 126 -9.50 5.88 -16.40
C MET A 126 -8.45 5.38 -17.39
N LEU A 127 -7.86 6.28 -18.16
CA LEU A 127 -6.79 6.00 -19.13
C LEU A 127 -5.56 6.83 -18.81
N GLY A 128 -4.39 6.29 -19.13
CA GLY A 128 -3.12 6.99 -19.03
C GLY A 128 -1.94 6.04 -18.92
N SER A 129 -0.76 6.51 -19.35
CA SER A 129 0.48 5.74 -19.33
C SER A 129 0.83 5.21 -17.93
N GLY A 130 0.50 5.94 -16.87
CA GLY A 130 0.70 5.51 -15.49
C GLY A 130 -0.06 4.23 -15.16
N LEU A 131 -1.34 4.13 -15.54
CA LEU A 131 -2.16 2.95 -15.27
C LEU A 131 -1.63 1.72 -16.01
N THR A 132 -1.27 1.89 -17.29
CA THR A 132 -0.66 0.84 -18.12
C THR A 132 0.66 0.35 -17.52
N ASN A 133 1.53 1.28 -17.11
CA ASN A 133 2.83 0.94 -16.53
C ASN A 133 2.72 0.25 -15.16
N ALA A 134 1.80 0.70 -14.31
CA ALA A 134 1.52 0.07 -13.03
C ALA A 134 1.01 -1.36 -13.23
N ARG A 135 0.10 -1.57 -14.20
CA ARG A 135 -0.43 -2.89 -14.56
C ARG A 135 0.65 -3.82 -15.10
N TYR A 136 1.50 -3.32 -16.01
CA TYR A 136 2.64 -4.06 -16.53
C TYR A 136 3.57 -4.53 -15.40
N ARG A 137 3.92 -3.63 -14.46
CA ARG A 137 4.75 -3.96 -13.30
C ARG A 137 4.09 -4.99 -12.38
N LEU A 138 2.77 -4.93 -12.17
CA LEU A 138 2.06 -5.92 -11.38
C LEU A 138 2.19 -7.32 -12.00
N ASN A 139 2.04 -7.42 -13.31
CA ASN A 139 2.19 -8.68 -14.03
C ASN A 139 3.63 -9.22 -13.97
N GLU A 140 4.64 -8.36 -14.16
CA GLU A 140 6.04 -8.76 -14.00
C GLU A 140 6.34 -9.24 -12.58
N LEU A 141 5.76 -8.60 -11.57
CA LEU A 141 5.98 -8.93 -10.16
C LEU A 141 5.49 -10.35 -9.81
N LYS A 142 4.46 -10.86 -10.51
CA LYS A 142 3.94 -12.23 -10.33
C LYS A 142 5.01 -13.31 -10.57
N ASN A 143 6.05 -13.00 -11.35
CA ASN A 143 7.17 -13.89 -11.66
C ASN A 143 8.35 -13.77 -10.70
N THR A 144 8.23 -12.96 -9.65
CA THR A 144 9.29 -12.73 -8.65
C THR A 144 8.86 -13.14 -7.25
N LYS A 145 9.81 -13.16 -6.30
CA LYS A 145 9.52 -13.35 -4.88
C LYS A 145 9.20 -12.04 -4.15
N GLU A 146 9.35 -10.90 -4.81
CA GLU A 146 9.17 -9.60 -4.17
C GLU A 146 7.69 -9.25 -4.04
N ARG A 147 7.30 -8.59 -2.95
CA ARG A 147 5.91 -8.20 -2.66
C ARG A 147 5.63 -6.72 -2.85
N PHE A 148 6.65 -5.88 -2.88
CA PHE A 148 6.49 -4.42 -2.91
C PHE A 148 7.34 -3.85 -4.04
N VAL A 149 6.70 -3.15 -4.97
CA VAL A 149 7.38 -2.34 -6.00
C VAL A 149 6.92 -0.91 -5.84
N ILE A 150 7.89 -0.03 -5.63
CA ILE A 150 7.68 1.41 -5.60
C ILE A 150 8.37 1.98 -6.84
N ALA A 151 7.62 2.76 -7.63
CA ALA A 151 8.08 3.34 -8.88
C ALA A 151 7.65 4.82 -8.93
N ILE A 152 8.44 5.69 -8.30
CA ILE A 152 8.18 7.13 -8.11
C ILE A 152 9.29 7.96 -8.75
N GLU A 153 9.08 9.27 -8.85
CA GLU A 153 10.05 10.18 -9.50
C GLU A 153 11.34 10.32 -8.68
N ASN A 154 11.22 10.47 -7.35
CA ASN A 154 12.37 10.59 -6.47
C ASN A 154 13.08 9.25 -6.31
N LYS A 155 14.16 9.05 -7.07
CA LYS A 155 14.92 7.78 -7.10
C LYS A 155 15.65 7.42 -5.82
N LEU A 156 16.02 8.41 -5.01
CA LEU A 156 16.60 8.16 -3.70
C LEU A 156 15.53 7.60 -2.74
N GLN A 157 14.37 8.26 -2.65
CA GLN A 157 13.25 7.78 -1.84
C GLN A 157 12.75 6.42 -2.31
N GLU A 158 12.62 6.22 -3.63
CA GLU A 158 12.26 4.93 -4.24
C GLU A 158 13.16 3.81 -3.75
N SER A 159 14.48 3.98 -3.87
CA SER A 159 15.47 2.98 -3.46
C SER A 159 15.40 2.67 -1.96
N ILE A 160 15.26 3.69 -1.12
CA ILE A 160 15.16 3.51 0.33
C ILE A 160 13.87 2.75 0.68
N LEU A 161 12.73 3.14 0.10
CA LEU A 161 11.44 2.48 0.34
C LEU A 161 11.47 1.01 -0.09
N ILE A 162 12.01 0.70 -1.26
CA ILE A 162 12.14 -0.69 -1.74
C ILE A 162 12.94 -1.53 -0.75
N ASN A 163 14.11 -1.04 -0.32
CA ASN A 163 14.95 -1.76 0.64
C ASN A 163 14.29 -1.90 2.02
N ALA A 164 13.61 -0.85 2.50
CA ALA A 164 12.91 -0.89 3.77
C ALA A 164 11.72 -1.85 3.74
N PHE A 165 10.93 -1.87 2.66
CA PHE A 165 9.86 -2.86 2.48
C PHE A 165 10.39 -4.28 2.33
N LYS A 166 11.57 -4.47 1.72
CA LYS A 166 12.21 -5.78 1.66
C LYS A 166 12.52 -6.32 3.05
N ILE A 167 13.09 -5.47 3.93
CA ILE A 167 13.35 -5.82 5.33
C ILE A 167 12.03 -6.11 6.06
N TYR A 168 11.04 -5.22 5.92
CA TYR A 168 9.71 -5.40 6.49
C TYR A 168 9.09 -6.74 6.09
N SER A 169 9.10 -7.07 4.79
CA SER A 169 8.53 -8.31 4.27
C SER A 169 9.25 -9.54 4.82
N HIS A 170 10.58 -9.52 4.89
CA HIS A 170 11.37 -10.64 5.43
C HIS A 170 11.06 -10.93 6.91
N ILE A 171 10.62 -9.93 7.68
CA ILE A 171 10.21 -10.11 9.07
C ILE A 171 8.80 -10.72 9.11
N VAL A 172 7.82 -10.07 8.47
CA VAL A 172 6.41 -10.49 8.52
C VAL A 172 6.19 -11.85 7.86
N GLU A 173 6.94 -12.19 6.81
CA GLU A 173 6.80 -13.47 6.11
C GLU A 173 7.17 -14.70 6.95
N LYS A 174 7.99 -14.51 7.99
CA LYS A 174 8.36 -15.58 8.94
C LYS A 174 7.25 -15.85 9.95
N TRP A 175 6.30 -14.93 10.10
CA TRP A 175 5.21 -15.09 11.06
C TRP A 175 4.16 -16.06 10.53
N ASN A 176 3.83 -17.06 11.35
CA ASN A 176 2.76 -18.00 11.12
C ASN A 176 1.40 -17.38 11.51
N VAL A 177 0.42 -17.47 10.62
CA VAL A 177 -0.92 -16.87 10.81
C VAL A 177 -1.58 -17.33 12.12
N GLU A 178 -1.55 -18.62 12.42
CA GLU A 178 -2.24 -19.19 13.59
C GLU A 178 -1.50 -18.89 14.91
N LYS A 179 -0.17 -18.97 14.89
CA LYS A 179 0.66 -18.90 16.10
C LYS A 179 1.14 -17.50 16.46
N ASP A 180 1.37 -16.68 15.45
CA ASP A 180 2.17 -15.45 15.60
C ASP A 180 1.31 -14.19 15.46
N TYR A 181 0.32 -14.17 14.56
CA TYR A 181 -0.38 -12.93 14.20
C TYR A 181 -1.10 -12.28 15.38
N GLU A 182 -1.71 -13.05 16.28
CA GLU A 182 -2.36 -12.49 17.46
C GLU A 182 -1.37 -11.77 18.38
N ILE A 183 -0.22 -12.42 18.63
CA ILE A 183 0.82 -11.89 19.51
C ILE A 183 1.46 -10.66 18.84
N ALA A 184 1.78 -10.76 17.55
CA ALA A 184 2.34 -9.67 16.77
C ALA A 184 1.40 -8.47 16.70
N SER A 185 0.10 -8.67 16.49
CA SER A 185 -0.91 -7.60 16.47
C SER A 185 -0.96 -6.86 17.81
N ASN A 186 -0.91 -7.58 18.95
CA ASN A 186 -0.86 -6.94 20.26
C ASN A 186 0.46 -6.16 20.46
N PHE A 187 1.60 -6.66 19.99
CA PHE A 187 2.85 -5.91 20.03
C PHE A 187 2.82 -4.65 19.16
N ILE A 188 2.22 -4.71 17.98
CA ILE A 188 2.03 -3.56 17.10
C ILE A 188 1.15 -2.50 17.77
N GLN A 189 0.15 -2.92 18.54
CA GLN A 189 -0.78 -2.00 19.20
C GLN A 189 -0.23 -1.40 20.52
N TYR A 190 0.45 -2.20 21.34
CA TYR A 190 0.78 -1.84 22.72
C TYR A 190 2.27 -1.64 22.98
N HIS A 191 3.15 -2.07 22.06
CA HIS A 191 4.60 -1.85 22.05
C HIS A 191 5.43 -2.35 23.26
N ASP A 192 4.82 -2.77 24.36
CA ASP A 192 5.51 -3.25 25.57
C ASP A 192 5.06 -4.67 25.92
N TYR A 193 6.00 -5.61 25.96
CA TYR A 193 5.72 -7.00 26.33
C TYR A 193 5.06 -7.18 27.70
N LYS A 194 5.25 -6.24 28.66
CA LYS A 194 4.58 -6.28 29.96
C LYS A 194 3.09 -6.02 29.80
N ILE A 195 2.72 -4.98 29.05
CA ILE A 195 1.33 -4.66 28.74
C ILE A 195 0.69 -5.80 27.95
N VAL A 196 1.38 -6.30 26.91
CA VAL A 196 0.89 -7.43 26.11
C VAL A 196 0.70 -8.70 26.97
N SER A 197 1.59 -8.95 27.93
CA SER A 197 1.46 -10.11 28.83
C SER A 197 0.20 -10.05 29.70
N GLU A 198 -0.18 -8.84 30.14
CA GLU A 198 -1.37 -8.60 30.95
C GLU A 198 -2.64 -8.74 30.10
N ILE A 199 -2.67 -8.12 28.92
CA ILE A 199 -3.81 -8.17 28.00
C ILE A 199 -4.08 -9.60 27.51
N MET A 200 -3.02 -10.36 27.20
CA MET A 200 -3.15 -11.73 26.71
C MET A 200 -3.26 -12.77 27.82
N ASN A 201 -3.15 -12.36 29.10
CA ASN A 201 -3.06 -13.26 30.26
C ASN A 201 -2.01 -14.38 30.06
N LYS A 202 -0.79 -13.99 29.69
CA LYS A 202 0.33 -14.91 29.42
C LYS A 202 1.55 -14.54 30.27
N ASN A 203 2.44 -15.51 30.49
CA ASN A 203 3.65 -15.28 31.30
C ASN A 203 4.55 -14.20 30.66
N ARG A 204 5.03 -13.24 31.47
CA ARG A 204 5.94 -12.16 31.04
C ARG A 204 7.21 -12.66 30.34
N SER A 205 7.84 -13.72 30.84
CA SER A 205 9.06 -14.27 30.25
C SER A 205 8.80 -14.89 28.87
N LEU A 206 7.63 -15.49 28.68
CA LEU A 206 7.18 -15.98 27.38
C LEU A 206 7.04 -14.82 26.40
N LEU A 207 6.34 -13.74 26.80
CA LEU A 207 6.08 -12.61 25.91
C LEU A 207 7.36 -11.84 25.56
N TRP A 208 8.25 -11.64 26.53
CA TRP A 208 9.58 -11.11 26.26
C TRP A 208 10.36 -11.95 25.24
N LYS A 209 10.37 -13.28 25.38
CA LYS A 209 11.00 -14.17 24.39
C LYS A 209 10.32 -14.03 23.03
N ARG A 210 8.98 -13.93 23.00
CA ARG A 210 8.20 -13.84 21.77
C ARG A 210 8.45 -12.55 21.01
N GLU A 211 8.52 -11.41 21.69
CA GLU A 211 8.91 -10.11 21.12
C GLU A 211 10.21 -10.22 20.32
N LYS A 212 11.22 -10.88 20.90
CA LYS A 212 12.52 -11.10 20.25
C LYS A 212 12.45 -12.09 19.09
N THR A 213 11.73 -13.21 19.25
CA THR A 213 11.60 -14.19 18.15
C THR A 213 10.78 -13.68 16.97
N LEU A 214 9.79 -12.82 17.23
CA LEU A 214 9.01 -12.14 16.20
C LEU A 214 9.75 -10.95 15.61
N ASN A 215 10.86 -10.55 16.21
CA ASN A 215 11.70 -9.43 15.78
C ASN A 215 10.92 -8.10 15.71
N ILE A 216 10.08 -7.84 16.72
CA ILE A 216 9.19 -6.66 16.80
C ILE A 216 9.99 -5.36 16.73
N ASP A 217 11.16 -5.28 17.36
CA ASP A 217 12.01 -4.08 17.32
C ASP A 217 12.46 -3.75 15.88
N SER A 218 12.88 -4.76 15.10
CA SER A 218 13.26 -4.56 13.71
C SER A 218 12.05 -4.25 12.83
N TYR A 219 10.89 -4.85 13.12
CA TYR A 219 9.63 -4.54 12.44
C TYR A 219 9.29 -3.05 12.60
N ASN A 220 9.28 -2.56 13.84
CA ASN A 220 8.99 -1.16 14.16
C ASN A 220 10.01 -0.22 13.52
N SER A 221 11.29 -0.60 13.50
CA SER A 221 12.36 0.18 12.86
C SER A 221 12.15 0.28 11.35
N ALA A 222 11.85 -0.83 10.68
CA ALA A 222 11.56 -0.84 9.25
C ALA A 222 10.31 -0.01 8.91
N LYS A 223 9.23 -0.17 9.70
CA LYS A 223 8.00 0.64 9.58
C LYS A 223 8.29 2.13 9.74
N SER A 224 9.09 2.51 10.74
CA SER A 224 9.47 3.90 11.00
C SER A 224 10.27 4.51 9.84
N ILE A 225 11.22 3.76 9.25
CA ILE A 225 11.95 4.19 8.05
C ILE A 225 10.99 4.42 6.89
N ILE A 226 10.10 3.45 6.62
CA ILE A 226 9.09 3.54 5.54
C ILE A 226 8.23 4.79 5.70
N GLN A 227 7.71 5.03 6.91
CA GLN A 227 6.86 6.19 7.21
C GLN A 227 7.64 7.51 7.09
N THR A 228 8.83 7.59 7.68
CA THR A 228 9.63 8.82 7.70
C THR A 228 10.03 9.25 6.29
N ILE A 229 10.51 8.31 5.47
CA ILE A 229 10.92 8.60 4.09
C ILE A 229 9.73 9.05 3.23
N SER A 230 8.53 8.51 3.49
CA SER A 230 7.32 8.90 2.76
C SER A 230 6.86 10.34 3.01
N LEU A 231 7.32 10.96 4.10
CA LEU A 231 6.97 12.34 4.49
C LEU A 231 7.96 13.38 3.95
N ILE A 232 9.12 12.95 3.44
CA ILE A 232 10.11 13.86 2.86
C ILE A 232 9.54 14.36 1.54
N THR A 233 9.46 15.68 1.38
CA THR A 233 9.01 16.34 0.15
C THR A 233 10.20 16.71 -0.73
#